data_AF-A0A845FDM5-F1
#
_entry.id   AF-A0A845FDM5-F1
#
_cell.length_a   1.000
_cell.length_b   1.000
_cell.length_c   1.000
_cell.angle_alpha   90.00
_cell.angle_beta   90.00
_cell.angle_gamma   90.00
#
_symmetry.space_group_name_H-M   'P 1'
#
loop_
_entity.id
_entity.type
_entity.pdbx_description
1 polymer ?
#
loop_
_entity_poly.entity_id
_entity_poly.type
_entity_poly.pdbx_seq_one_letter_code
_entity_poly.pdbx_strand_id
1 'polypeptide(L)'
;MRKWHVVGSFLVMAGPVLILSGVKNTWLVLFLMVPGVLTLTIHALLEKNEKSLRCRLGLHTYERVRWNEDGPGEIIECQRCKKRREVMRGF
;
A
#
# COMPACT_ATOMS: atom_id res chain seq x y z
N MET A 1 -6.64 -7.51 4.35
CA MET A 1 -6.88 -6.66 3.17
C MET A 1 -6.34 -7.23 1.85
N ARG A 2 -5.26 -8.03 1.85
CA ARG A 2 -4.65 -8.70 0.67
C ARG A 2 -5.61 -9.37 -0.35
N LYS A 3 -6.78 -9.85 0.09
CA LYS A 3 -7.77 -10.51 -0.78
C LYS A 3 -8.41 -9.57 -1.81
N TRP A 4 -8.57 -8.29 -1.50
CA TRP A 4 -9.27 -7.33 -2.38
C TRP A 4 -8.44 -6.92 -3.60
N HIS A 5 -7.10 -6.94 -3.51
CA HIS A 5 -6.22 -6.58 -4.63
C HIS A 5 -6.21 -7.68 -5.66
N VAL A 6 -6.23 -8.94 -5.20
CA VAL A 6 -6.36 -10.10 -6.08
C VAL A 6 -7.67 -10.01 -6.87
N VAL A 7 -8.79 -9.75 -6.17
CA VAL A 7 -10.10 -9.59 -6.82
C VAL A 7 -10.10 -8.42 -7.81
N GLY A 8 -9.58 -7.25 -7.42
CA GLY A 8 -9.48 -6.09 -8.31
C GLY A 8 -8.60 -6.34 -9.54
N SER A 9 -7.45 -7.00 -9.37
CA SER A 9 -6.56 -7.38 -10.47
C SER A 9 -7.20 -8.36 -11.45
N PHE A 10 -7.93 -9.37 -10.95
CA PHE A 10 -8.70 -10.28 -11.81
C PHE A 10 -9.78 -9.54 -12.61
N LEU A 11 -10.48 -8.59 -11.97
CA LEU A 11 -11.55 -7.81 -12.60
C LEU A 11 -11.00 -6.92 -13.74
N VAL A 12 -9.85 -6.28 -13.52
CA VAL A 12 -9.18 -5.47 -14.54
C VAL A 12 -8.65 -6.33 -15.69
N MET A 13 -8.08 -7.51 -15.40
CA MET A 13 -7.54 -8.41 -16.44
C MET A 13 -8.63 -9.05 -17.31
N ALA A 14 -9.85 -9.23 -16.78
CA ALA A 14 -10.97 -9.76 -17.56
C ALA A 14 -11.32 -8.88 -18.78
N GLY A 15 -11.18 -7.54 -18.66
CA GLY A 15 -11.49 -6.61 -19.75
C GLY A 15 -10.64 -6.82 -21.01
N PRO A 16 -9.30 -6.73 -20.93
CA PRO A 16 -8.41 -7.01 -22.05
C PRO A 16 -8.58 -8.42 -22.63
N VAL A 17 -8.81 -9.43 -21.79
CA VAL A 17 -9.05 -10.81 -22.24
C VAL A 17 -10.33 -10.90 -23.08
N LEU A 18 -11.39 -10.19 -22.70
CA LEU A 18 -12.64 -10.12 -23.47
C LEU A 18 -12.47 -9.38 -24.80
N ILE A 19 -11.64 -8.33 -24.84
CA ILE A 19 -11.31 -7.64 -26.10
C ILE A 19 -10.55 -8.61 -27.04
N LEU A 20 -9.56 -9.33 -26.51
CA LEU A 20 -8.75 -10.28 -27.28
C LEU A 20 -9.57 -11.49 -27.76
N SER A 21 -10.60 -11.91 -27.02
CA SER A 21 -11.51 -12.98 -27.45
C SER A 21 -12.52 -12.55 -28.52
N GLY A 22 -12.47 -11.29 -28.98
CA GLY A 22 -13.31 -10.77 -30.05
C GLY A 22 -14.70 -10.31 -29.59
N VAL A 23 -14.93 -10.19 -28.27
CA VAL A 23 -16.19 -9.64 -27.75
C VAL A 23 -16.22 -8.13 -28.01
N LYS A 24 -17.11 -7.72 -28.92
CA LYS A 24 -17.30 -6.31 -29.31
C LYS A 24 -18.20 -5.52 -28.36
N ASN A 25 -18.65 -6.12 -27.26
CA ASN A 25 -19.56 -5.48 -26.34
C ASN A 25 -18.80 -4.52 -25.40
N THR A 26 -18.55 -3.31 -25.90
CA THR A 26 -17.79 -2.26 -25.21
C THR A 26 -18.38 -1.91 -23.84
N TRP A 27 -19.71 -1.97 -23.72
CA TRP A 27 -20.42 -1.69 -22.46
C TRP A 27 -20.07 -2.69 -21.37
N LEU A 28 -19.97 -3.96 -21.73
CA LEU A 28 -19.58 -5.04 -20.81
C LEU A 28 -18.12 -4.88 -20.36
N VAL A 29 -17.21 -4.57 -21.29
CA VAL A 29 -15.80 -4.32 -20.98
C VAL A 29 -15.64 -3.13 -20.03
N LEU A 30 -16.35 -2.02 -20.28
CA LEU A 30 -16.35 -0.84 -19.41
C LEU A 30 -16.86 -1.19 -18.00
N PHE A 31 -17.95 -1.95 -17.90
CA PHE A 31 -18.54 -2.33 -16.63
C PHE A 31 -17.61 -3.22 -15.79
N LEU A 32 -16.71 -3.97 -16.41
CA LEU A 32 -15.70 -4.79 -15.72
C LEU A 32 -14.45 -3.99 -15.35
N MET A 33 -13.93 -3.16 -16.26
CA MET A 33 -12.68 -2.42 -16.01
C MET A 33 -12.86 -1.24 -15.06
N VAL A 34 -13.91 -0.44 -15.21
CA VAL A 34 -14.12 0.78 -14.41
C VAL A 34 -14.12 0.50 -12.89
N PRO A 35 -14.95 -0.42 -12.35
CA PRO A 35 -14.93 -0.73 -10.93
C PRO A 35 -13.63 -1.43 -10.48
N GLY A 36 -12.99 -2.20 -11.37
CA GLY A 36 -11.70 -2.84 -11.09
C GLY A 36 -10.59 -1.81 -10.87
N VAL A 37 -10.53 -0.80 -11.75
CA VAL A 37 -9.58 0.31 -11.62
C VAL A 37 -9.88 1.15 -10.37
N LEU A 38 -11.16 1.43 -10.11
CA LEU A 38 -11.59 2.21 -8.94
C LEU A 38 -11.23 1.52 -7.62
N THR A 39 -11.45 0.21 -7.51
CA THR A 39 -11.10 -0.56 -6.31
C THR A 39 -9.58 -0.63 -6.10
N LEU A 40 -8.80 -0.81 -7.16
CA LEU A 40 -7.33 -0.78 -7.07
C LEU A 40 -6.78 0.61 -6.72
N THR A 41 -7.37 1.69 -7.24
CA THR A 41 -6.93 3.05 -6.90
C THR A 41 -7.29 3.43 -5.48
N ILE A 42 -8.51 3.14 -5.01
CA ILE A 42 -8.91 3.34 -3.60
C ILE A 42 -7.98 2.55 -2.70
N HIS A 43 -7.72 1.29 -3.04
CA HIS A 43 -6.81 0.48 -2.25
C HIS A 43 -5.38 1.04 -2.24
N ALA A 44 -4.83 1.44 -3.39
CA ALA A 44 -3.52 2.05 -3.46
C ALA A 44 -3.44 3.37 -2.66
N LEU A 45 -4.52 4.12 -2.59
CA LEU A 45 -4.62 5.34 -1.77
C LEU A 45 -4.66 5.01 -0.27
N LEU A 46 -5.45 4.01 0.13
CA LEU A 46 -5.51 3.53 1.51
C LEU A 46 -4.17 2.91 1.96
N GLU A 47 -3.51 2.15 1.10
CA GLU A 47 -2.19 1.59 1.41
C GLU A 47 -1.07 2.65 1.35
N LYS A 48 -1.22 3.72 0.56
CA LYS A 48 -0.35 4.90 0.66
C LYS A 48 -0.52 5.66 1.98
N ASN A 49 -1.73 5.67 2.56
CA ASN A 49 -1.94 6.12 3.94
C ASN A 49 -1.23 5.18 4.93
N GLU A 50 -1.08 3.89 4.61
CA GLU A 50 -0.23 2.95 5.35
C GLU A 50 1.28 3.15 5.05
N LYS A 51 1.78 4.34 5.37
CA LYS A 51 3.20 4.73 5.39
C LYS A 51 3.86 4.76 4.01
N SER A 52 4.24 5.96 3.59
CA SER A 52 5.14 6.18 2.45
C SER A 52 6.26 5.13 2.36
N LEU A 53 6.52 4.61 1.16
CA LEU A 53 7.62 3.68 0.87
C LEU A 53 8.96 4.15 1.47
N ARG A 54 9.20 5.47 1.42
CA ARG A 54 10.37 6.12 2.03
C ARG A 54 10.41 5.95 3.55
N CYS A 55 9.28 6.11 4.25
CA CYS A 55 9.22 5.78 5.67
C CYS A 55 9.53 4.29 5.88
N ARG A 56 8.89 3.35 5.16
CA ARG A 56 9.13 1.91 5.30
C ARG A 56 10.62 1.55 5.23
N LEU A 57 11.33 2.10 4.23
CA LEU A 57 12.77 1.93 3.97
C LEU A 57 13.71 2.70 4.91
N GLY A 58 13.19 3.53 5.83
CA GLY A 58 14.04 4.30 6.75
C GLY A 58 14.59 5.61 6.19
N LEU A 59 14.14 6.06 5.01
CA LEU A 59 14.61 7.26 4.31
C LEU A 59 13.95 8.57 4.79
N HIS A 60 13.20 8.52 5.89
CA HIS A 60 12.65 9.71 6.54
C HIS A 60 13.48 10.05 7.77
N THR A 61 13.44 11.32 8.20
CA THR A 61 14.02 11.71 9.48
C THR A 61 13.24 11.06 10.63
N TYR A 62 13.97 10.42 11.53
CA TYR A 62 13.46 9.86 12.76
C TYR A 62 14.02 10.64 13.94
N GLU A 63 13.20 10.87 14.95
CA GLU A 63 13.62 11.48 16.22
C GLU A 63 13.45 10.48 17.35
N ARG A 64 14.34 10.52 18.34
CA ARG A 64 14.24 9.70 19.55
C ARG A 64 13.12 10.24 20.42
N VAL A 65 12.13 9.40 20.73
CA VAL A 65 11.01 9.77 21.60
C VAL A 65 11.20 9.22 23.02
N ARG A 66 11.76 8.02 23.15
CA ARG A 66 11.98 7.39 24.45
C ARG A 66 13.11 6.37 24.40
N TRP A 67 13.78 6.18 25.53
CA TRP A 67 14.62 5.02 25.76
C TRP A 67 13.76 3.81 26.12
N ASN A 68 14.15 2.62 25.65
CA ASN A 68 13.58 1.41 26.23
C ASN A 68 14.21 1.22 27.63
N GLU A 69 13.39 1.20 28.67
CA GLU A 69 13.85 1.03 30.06
C GLU A 69 14.23 -0.42 30.35
N ASP A 70 13.65 -1.37 29.60
CA ASP A 70 13.82 -2.81 29.82
C ASP A 70 14.94 -3.42 28.96
N GLY A 71 15.70 -2.62 28.20
CA GLY A 71 16.75 -3.15 27.32
C GLY A 71 17.62 -2.12 26.58
N PRO A 72 18.58 -2.58 25.75
CA PRO A 72 19.50 -1.72 25.00
C PRO A 72 18.84 -1.08 23.75
N GLY A 73 17.52 -0.94 23.75
CA GLY A 73 16.75 -0.35 22.66
C GLY A 73 16.52 1.15 22.83
N GLU A 74 16.29 1.84 21.73
CA GLU A 74 15.70 3.18 21.68
C GLU A 74 14.46 3.19 20.79
N ILE A 75 13.43 3.94 21.20
CA ILE A 75 12.19 4.12 20.46
C ILE A 75 12.32 5.41 19.64
N ILE A 76 12.43 5.23 18.33
CA ILE A 76 12.49 6.32 17.36
C ILE A 76 11.14 6.49 16.65
N GLU A 77 10.72 7.72 16.38
CA GLU A 77 9.48 8.05 15.69
C GLU A 77 9.76 8.88 14.42
N CYS A 78 9.12 8.49 13.31
CA CYS A 78 9.20 9.27 12.08
C CYS A 78 8.38 10.57 12.22
N GLN A 79 9.02 11.73 12.06
CA GLN A 79 8.37 13.04 12.13
C GLN A 79 7.16 13.20 11.21
N ARG A 80 7.22 12.60 10.01
CA ARG A 80 6.18 12.76 8.97
C ARG A 80 5.08 11.70 9.03
N CYS A 81 5.43 10.47 9.42
CA CYS A 81 4.51 9.33 9.38
C CYS A 81 4.06 8.85 10.77
N LYS A 82 4.58 9.46 11.85
CA LYS A 82 4.36 9.06 13.26
C LYS A 82 4.56 7.58 13.55
N LYS A 83 5.36 6.92 12.71
CA LYS A 83 5.67 5.50 12.86
C LYS A 83 6.77 5.35 13.91
N ARG A 84 6.44 4.67 15.01
CA ARG A 84 7.42 4.24 16.01
C ARG A 84 8.12 2.96 15.57
N ARG A 85 9.42 2.90 15.84
CA ARG A 85 10.25 1.70 15.69
C ARG A 85 11.19 1.63 16.87
N GLU A 86 11.44 0.42 17.33
CA GLU A 86 12.53 0.15 18.25
C GLU A 86 13.77 -0.18 17.41
N VAL A 87 14.88 0.47 17.73
CA VAL A 87 16.19 0.19 17.13
C VAL A 87 17.20 -0.06 18.25
N MET A 88 18.23 -0.85 17.95
CA MET A 88 19.33 -1.04 18.88
C MET A 88 20.13 0.26 19.02
N ARG A 89 20.58 0.56 20.24
CA ARG A 89 21.46 1.69 20.49
C ARG A 89 22.73 1.53 19.66
N GLY A 90 22.97 2.49 18.76
CA GLY A 90 24.29 2.70 18.19
C GLY A 90 25.20 3.26 19.29
N PHE A 91 26.34 2.61 19.51
CA PHE A 91 27.39 3.10 20.39
C PHE A 91 28.12 4.30 19.78
#